data_AF-A0A350ANI5-F1
#
_entry.id   AF-A0A350ANI5-F1
#
_cell.length_a   1.000
_cell.length_b   1.000
_cell.length_c   1.000
_cell.angle_alpha   90.00
_cell.angle_beta   90.00
_cell.angle_gamma   90.00
#
_symmetry.space_group_name_H-M   'P 1'
#
loop_
_entity.id
_entity.type
_entity.pdbx_description
1 polymer ?
#
loop_
_entity_poly.entity_id
_entity_poly.type
_entity_poly.pdbx_seq_one_letter_code
_entity_poly.pdbx_strand_id
1 'polypeptide(L)'
;MSKRKVLNAGISHALLPVSGDCVVLAESFFKDVFRWERDDAAREARISMGSLCFKNPKDGKKAVVLPFYKKLPCSGCALILECETVEVVNEIMDEAKSWEKKTQTRVDISHLPGGILLSVSGVFFFSILLFHA
;
A
#
# COMPACT_ATOMS: atom_id res chain seq x y z
N MET A 1 -26.40 6.49 -3.58
CA MET A 1 -24.98 6.08 -3.75
C MET A 1 -24.17 6.78 -2.67
N SER A 2 -23.60 6.05 -1.71
CA SER A 2 -22.81 6.65 -0.63
C SER A 2 -21.48 7.15 -1.20
N LYS A 3 -21.14 8.43 -1.00
CA LYS A 3 -19.82 8.98 -1.35
C LYS A 3 -18.79 8.28 -0.45
N ARG A 4 -18.02 7.35 -1.01
CA ARG A 4 -16.97 6.63 -0.26
C ARG A 4 -15.82 7.59 0.07
N LYS A 5 -15.36 7.56 1.32
CA LYS A 5 -14.41 8.50 1.92
C LYS A 5 -12.96 8.09 1.62
N VAL A 6 -12.05 9.06 1.49
CA VAL A 6 -10.60 8.82 1.43
C VAL A 6 -10.09 8.49 2.83
N LEU A 7 -9.30 7.41 2.97
CA LEU A 7 -8.81 6.94 4.26
C LEU A 7 -7.66 7.85 4.77
N ASN A 8 -7.75 8.29 6.01
CA ASN A 8 -6.89 9.35 6.57
C ASN A 8 -5.62 8.81 7.27
N ALA A 9 -4.71 8.19 6.52
CA ALA A 9 -3.43 7.68 7.03
C ALA A 9 -2.23 8.41 6.40
N GLY A 10 -1.25 8.83 7.20
CA GLY A 10 -0.01 9.50 6.76
C GLY A 10 1.06 8.50 6.35
N ILE A 11 2.05 8.90 5.54
CA ILE A 11 3.20 8.06 5.19
C ILE A 11 4.37 8.35 6.14
N SER A 12 4.89 7.31 6.78
CA SER A 12 6.13 7.36 7.56
C SER A 12 7.32 6.85 6.75
N HIS A 13 7.12 5.76 6.00
CA HIS A 13 8.10 5.21 5.04
C HIS A 13 7.39 4.86 3.74
N ALA A 14 8.04 5.16 2.62
CA ALA A 14 7.35 5.35 1.35
C ALA A 14 7.72 4.35 0.25
N LEU A 15 8.61 3.40 0.49
CA LEU A 15 9.09 2.46 -0.53
C LEU A 15 8.44 1.09 -0.35
N LEU A 16 7.77 0.62 -1.41
CA LEU A 16 7.14 -0.68 -1.45
C LEU A 16 7.68 -1.50 -2.63
N PRO A 17 8.66 -2.39 -2.42
CA PRO A 17 9.12 -3.28 -3.47
C PRO A 17 8.04 -4.33 -3.76
N VAL A 18 7.79 -4.57 -5.03
CA VAL A 18 6.86 -5.59 -5.53
C VAL A 18 7.51 -6.35 -6.66
N SER A 19 7.17 -7.62 -6.85
CA SER A 19 7.56 -8.33 -8.08
C SER A 19 7.01 -7.60 -9.31
N GLY A 20 7.75 -7.64 -10.44
CA GLY A 20 7.37 -6.92 -11.66
C GLY A 20 5.94 -7.21 -12.14
N ASP A 21 5.49 -8.46 -12.05
CA ASP A 21 4.12 -8.89 -12.43
C ASP A 21 3.03 -8.38 -11.48
N CYS A 22 3.41 -7.72 -10.38
CA CYS A 22 2.51 -7.35 -9.27
C CYS A 22 2.37 -5.84 -9.11
N VAL A 23 3.05 -5.08 -9.96
CA VAL A 23 2.89 -3.62 -10.08
C VAL A 23 1.42 -3.26 -10.34
N VAL A 24 0.74 -4.00 -11.22
CA VAL A 24 -0.68 -3.77 -11.56
C VAL A 24 -1.60 -4.03 -10.36
N LEU A 25 -1.30 -5.06 -9.56
CA LEU A 25 -2.10 -5.38 -8.37
C LEU A 25 -1.85 -4.38 -7.25
N ALA A 26 -0.61 -3.92 -7.07
CA ALA A 26 -0.31 -2.82 -6.17
C ALA A 26 -1.06 -1.55 -6.60
N GLU A 27 -1.07 -1.21 -7.89
CA GLU A 27 -1.84 -0.08 -8.42
C GLU A 27 -3.33 -0.18 -8.10
N SER A 28 -3.94 -1.34 -8.36
CA SER A 28 -5.35 -1.59 -7.97
C SER A 28 -5.52 -1.46 -6.47
N PHE A 29 -4.62 -1.99 -5.64
CA PHE A 29 -4.72 -1.89 -4.19
C PHE A 29 -4.73 -0.44 -3.71
N PHE A 30 -3.79 0.41 -4.17
CA PHE A 30 -3.76 1.82 -3.79
C PHE A 30 -5.01 2.58 -4.26
N LYS A 31 -5.50 2.27 -5.45
CA LYS A 31 -6.72 2.87 -5.99
C LYS A 31 -8.00 2.39 -5.30
N ASP A 32 -8.07 1.13 -4.92
CA ASP A 32 -9.29 0.50 -4.43
C ASP A 32 -9.42 0.52 -2.92
N VAL A 33 -8.31 0.43 -2.19
CA VAL A 33 -8.28 0.47 -0.72
C VAL A 33 -8.08 1.91 -0.24
N PHE A 34 -7.02 2.58 -0.70
CA PHE A 34 -6.67 3.91 -0.21
C PHE A 34 -7.32 5.06 -0.99
N ARG A 35 -7.83 4.79 -2.20
CA ARG A 35 -8.34 5.82 -3.13
C ARG A 35 -7.28 6.85 -3.53
N TRP A 36 -6.02 6.44 -3.55
CA TRP A 36 -4.92 7.31 -3.96
C TRP A 36 -4.80 7.32 -5.47
N GLU A 37 -4.61 8.50 -6.04
CA GLU A 37 -4.34 8.66 -7.46
C GLU A 37 -2.85 8.53 -7.74
N ARG A 38 -2.57 7.97 -8.91
CA ARG A 38 -1.21 7.87 -9.42
C ARG A 38 -0.68 9.26 -9.75
N ASP A 39 0.51 9.55 -9.28
CA ASP A 39 1.24 10.79 -9.56
C ASP A 39 2.18 10.57 -10.76
N ASP A 40 1.65 10.80 -11.97
CA ASP A 40 2.40 10.65 -13.22
C ASP A 40 3.47 11.73 -13.43
N ALA A 41 3.42 12.85 -12.71
CA ALA A 41 4.47 13.87 -12.75
C ALA A 41 5.80 13.35 -12.17
N ALA A 42 5.77 12.24 -11.43
CA ALA A 42 6.97 11.58 -10.93
C ALA A 42 7.73 10.75 -11.99
N ARG A 43 7.19 10.57 -13.21
CA ARG A 43 7.88 9.85 -14.31
C ARG A 43 9.23 10.47 -14.69
N GLU A 44 9.46 11.75 -14.34
CA GLU A 44 10.63 12.52 -14.76
C GLU A 44 11.82 12.45 -13.78
N ALA A 45 11.66 11.89 -12.58
CA ALA A 45 12.69 11.97 -11.54
C ALA A 45 13.24 10.59 -11.16
N ARG A 46 14.39 10.18 -11.71
CA ARG A 46 15.38 9.16 -11.22
C ARG A 46 14.88 7.82 -10.61
N ILE A 47 13.59 7.53 -10.58
CA ILE A 47 12.99 6.32 -10.04
C ILE A 47 12.99 5.29 -11.18
N SER A 48 13.32 4.03 -10.87
CA SER A 48 13.54 3.01 -11.90
C SER A 48 12.35 2.88 -12.85
N MET A 49 12.64 2.57 -14.11
CA MET A 49 11.64 2.29 -15.13
C MET A 49 10.58 1.29 -14.60
N GLY A 50 9.31 1.63 -14.73
CA GLY A 50 8.19 0.80 -14.28
C GLY A 50 7.69 1.06 -12.85
N SER A 51 8.30 1.97 -12.10
CA SER A 51 7.81 2.34 -10.76
C SER A 51 6.53 3.15 -10.81
N LEU A 52 5.69 2.99 -9.79
CA LEU A 52 4.47 3.78 -9.60
C LEU A 52 4.64 4.71 -8.42
N CYS A 53 4.14 5.93 -8.55
CA CYS A 53 4.09 6.89 -7.45
C CYS A 53 2.64 7.22 -7.13
N PHE A 54 2.30 7.28 -5.85
CA PHE A 54 0.98 7.66 -5.36
C PHE A 54 1.16 8.79 -4.38
N LYS A 55 0.54 9.94 -4.65
CA LYS A 55 0.56 11.07 -3.72
C LYS A 55 -0.50 10.85 -2.65
N ASN A 56 -0.08 10.78 -1.40
CA ASN A 56 -1.00 10.71 -0.27
C ASN A 56 -1.72 12.06 -0.12
N PRO A 57 -3.06 12.10 -0.22
CA PRO A 57 -3.82 13.34 -0.10
C PRO A 57 -3.78 13.95 1.31
N LYS A 58 -3.43 13.17 2.34
CA LYS A 58 -3.37 13.65 3.72
C LYS A 58 -2.17 14.56 3.99
N ASP A 59 -0.97 14.10 3.66
CA ASP A 59 0.29 14.75 4.03
C ASP A 59 1.12 15.19 2.80
N GLY A 60 0.63 14.92 1.59
CA GLY A 60 1.30 15.25 0.34
C GLY A 60 2.54 14.41 0.04
N LYS A 61 2.91 13.46 0.91
CA LYS A 61 4.05 12.56 0.71
C LYS A 61 3.72 11.54 -0.38
N LYS A 62 4.74 10.90 -0.96
CA LYS A 62 4.57 9.96 -2.07
C LYS A 62 4.92 8.55 -1.66
N ALA A 63 4.00 7.60 -1.82
CA ALA A 63 4.31 6.18 -1.80
C ALA A 63 4.85 5.77 -3.17
N VAL A 64 5.95 5.05 -3.19
CA VAL A 64 6.66 4.59 -4.38
C VAL A 64 6.63 3.07 -4.40
N VAL A 65 5.93 2.52 -5.38
CA VAL A 65 5.93 1.09 -5.67
C VAL A 65 7.06 0.80 -6.65
N LEU A 66 8.05 0.04 -6.19
CA LEU A 66 9.26 -0.26 -6.93
C LEU A 66 9.21 -1.68 -7.48
N PRO A 67 9.15 -1.89 -8.81
CA PRO A 67 9.26 -3.23 -9.37
C PRO A 67 10.65 -3.79 -9.09
N PHE A 68 10.69 -4.97 -8.48
CA PHE A 68 11.89 -5.72 -8.19
C PHE A 68 11.88 -7.02 -9.00
N TYR A 69 12.82 -7.14 -9.93
CA TYR A 69 12.88 -8.26 -10.89
C TYR A 69 13.74 -9.44 -10.40
N LYS A 70 14.40 -9.31 -9.23
CA LYS A 70 15.13 -10.42 -8.61
C LYS A 70 14.24 -11.05 -7.53
N LYS A 71 14.20 -12.39 -7.47
CA LYS A 71 13.50 -13.16 -6.42
C LYS A 71 14.18 -13.04 -5.04
N LEU A 72 14.64 -11.86 -4.65
CA LEU A 72 15.13 -11.66 -3.29
C LEU A 72 13.92 -11.39 -2.40
N PRO A 73 13.77 -12.12 -1.28
CA PRO A 73 12.86 -11.71 -0.24
C PRO A 73 13.32 -10.33 0.24
N CYS A 74 12.59 -9.28 -0.12
CA CYS A 74 12.82 -7.94 0.41
C CYS A 74 12.29 -7.91 1.85
N SER A 75 12.96 -8.64 2.74
CA SER A 75 12.69 -8.58 4.18
C SER A 75 13.02 -7.18 4.66
N GLY A 76 12.02 -6.44 5.14
CA GLY A 76 12.20 -5.12 5.77
C GLY A 76 11.80 -3.92 4.91
N CYS A 77 11.30 -4.11 3.69
CA CYS A 77 10.76 -3.01 2.90
C CYS A 77 9.22 -3.05 2.94
N ALA A 78 8.64 -2.31 3.89
CA ALA A 78 7.21 -2.11 3.99
C ALA A 78 6.87 -0.64 3.77
N LEU A 79 5.71 -0.37 3.18
CA LEU A 79 5.09 0.96 3.29
C LEU A 79 4.66 1.12 4.75
N ILE A 80 5.08 2.20 5.41
CA ILE A 80 4.64 2.47 6.77
C ILE A 80 3.62 3.60 6.74
N LEU A 81 2.45 3.34 7.31
CA LEU A 81 1.35 4.29 7.43
C LEU A 81 1.07 4.63 8.90
N GLU A 82 0.88 5.90 9.18
CA GLU A 82 0.49 6.43 10.49
C GLU A 82 -1.00 6.84 10.45
N CYS A 83 -1.82 6.06 11.13
CA CYS A 83 -3.25 6.26 11.28
C CYS A 83 -3.55 7.15 12.49
N GLU A 84 -4.40 8.16 12.33
CA GLU A 84 -4.80 9.04 13.42
C GLU A 84 -5.63 8.32 14.49
N THR A 85 -6.42 7.33 14.09
CA THR A 85 -7.31 6.61 15.01
C THR A 85 -7.36 5.13 14.65
N VAL A 86 -7.77 4.32 15.63
CA VAL A 86 -7.98 2.87 15.44
C VAL A 86 -9.10 2.60 14.43
N GLU A 87 -10.11 3.47 14.31
CA GLU A 87 -11.16 3.35 13.31
C GLU A 87 -10.59 3.41 11.89
N VAL A 88 -9.62 4.29 11.62
CA VAL A 88 -8.94 4.36 10.31
C VAL A 88 -8.19 3.06 10.02
N VAL A 89 -7.54 2.48 11.04
CA VAL A 89 -6.88 1.17 10.91
C VAL A 89 -7.90 0.10 10.53
N ASN A 90 -9.03 0.04 11.24
CA ASN A 90 -10.12 -0.92 10.97
C ASN A 90 -10.72 -0.73 9.57
N GLU A 91 -10.97 0.51 9.14
CA GLU A 91 -11.47 0.82 7.80
C GLU A 91 -10.51 0.34 6.70
N ILE A 92 -9.19 0.54 6.87
CA ILE A 92 -8.19 0.03 5.93
C ILE A 92 -8.21 -1.50 5.89
N MET A 93 -8.31 -2.16 7.04
CA MET A 93 -8.39 -3.63 7.11
C MET A 93 -9.64 -4.17 6.40
N ASP A 94 -10.79 -3.55 6.63
CA ASP A 94 -12.07 -3.95 6.02
C ASP A 94 -12.07 -3.75 4.50
N GLU A 95 -11.55 -2.62 4.01
CA GLU A 95 -11.41 -2.37 2.58
C GLU A 95 -10.40 -3.34 1.94
N ALA A 96 -9.29 -3.66 2.62
CA ALA A 96 -8.33 -4.65 2.14
C ALA A 96 -8.94 -6.07 2.05
N LYS A 97 -9.74 -6.48 3.05
CA LYS A 97 -10.49 -7.75 3.03
C LYS A 97 -11.60 -7.78 1.96
N SER A 98 -12.23 -6.64 1.70
CA SER A 98 -13.19 -6.51 0.60
C SER A 98 -12.50 -6.62 -0.77
N TRP A 99 -11.30 -6.04 -0.90
CA TRP A 99 -10.47 -6.12 -2.10
C TRP A 99 -9.94 -7.55 -2.36
N GLU A 100 -9.51 -8.26 -1.32
CA GLU A 100 -9.10 -9.68 -1.36
C GLU A 100 -10.13 -10.54 -2.11
N LYS A 101 -11.39 -10.43 -1.71
CA LYS A 101 -12.51 -11.19 -2.30
C LYS A 101 -12.74 -10.88 -3.78
N LYS A 102 -12.49 -9.64 -4.22
CA LYS A 102 -12.71 -9.21 -5.61
C LYS A 102 -11.61 -9.66 -6.55
N THR A 103 -10.39 -9.74 -6.04
CA THR A 103 -9.18 -9.94 -6.86
C THR A 103 -8.64 -11.36 -6.80
N GLN A 104 -9.25 -12.25 -6.00
CA GLN A 104 -8.77 -13.62 -5.76
C GLN A 104 -7.32 -13.66 -5.26
N THR A 105 -6.90 -12.61 -4.55
CA THR A 105 -5.61 -12.51 -3.87
C THR A 105 -5.78 -12.94 -2.41
N ARG A 106 -4.67 -13.08 -1.66
CA ARG A 106 -4.73 -13.31 -0.21
C ARG A 106 -4.17 -12.09 0.52
N VAL A 107 -4.87 -11.67 1.57
CA VAL A 107 -4.45 -10.58 2.46
C VAL A 107 -4.30 -11.15 3.87
N ASP A 108 -3.07 -11.30 4.33
CA ASP A 108 -2.75 -11.69 5.70
C ASP A 108 -2.62 -10.44 6.58
N ILE A 109 -3.25 -10.49 7.76
CA ILE A 109 -3.21 -9.41 8.75
C ILE A 109 -2.50 -9.95 9.98
N SER A 110 -1.34 -9.39 10.31
CA SER A 110 -0.56 -9.76 11.48
C SER A 110 -0.50 -8.59 12.45
N HIS A 111 -0.77 -8.85 13.73
CA HIS A 111 -0.66 -7.84 14.78
C HIS A 111 0.75 -7.86 15.35
N LEU A 112 1.42 -6.70 15.35
CA LEU A 112 2.74 -6.50 15.91
C LEU A 112 2.65 -5.56 17.12
N PRO A 113 3.61 -5.60 18.06
CA PRO A 113 3.71 -4.57 19.10
C PRO A 113 3.79 -3.18 18.46
N GLY A 114 2.78 -2.35 18.72
CA GLY A 114 2.67 -0.98 18.20
C GLY A 114 2.00 -0.83 16.83
N GLY A 115 1.66 -1.91 16.10
CA GLY A 115 1.07 -1.77 14.78
C GLY A 115 0.47 -3.02 14.16
N ILE A 116 -0.04 -2.89 12.94
CA ILE A 116 -0.67 -3.97 12.16
C ILE A 116 0.05 -4.10 10.83
N LEU A 117 0.60 -5.29 10.56
CA LEU A 117 1.20 -5.63 9.28
C LEU A 117 0.15 -6.25 8.36
N LEU A 118 -0.24 -5.51 7.34
CA LEU A 118 -1.00 -5.99 6.20
C LEU A 118 -0.04 -6.56 5.16
N SER A 119 -0.08 -7.87 4.92
CA SER A 119 0.69 -8.51 3.87
C SER A 119 -0.24 -9.03 2.79
N VAL A 120 -0.05 -8.58 1.56
CA VAL A 120 -0.71 -9.20 0.41
C VAL A 120 0.19 -10.34 -0.03
N SER A 121 -0.27 -11.58 0.21
CA SER A 121 0.49 -12.81 0.04
C SER A 121 -0.11 -13.70 -1.05
N GLY A 122 0.71 -14.59 -1.63
CA GLY A 122 0.31 -15.46 -2.75
C GLY A 122 1.49 -15.76 -3.69
N VAL A 123 1.27 -15.67 -5.01
CA VAL A 123 2.35 -15.72 -6.03
C VAL A 123 3.33 -14.54 -5.89
N PHE A 124 3.00 -13.57 -5.04
CA PHE A 124 3.72 -12.34 -4.80
C PHE A 124 3.55 -11.87 -3.36
N PHE A 125 4.40 -10.94 -2.95
CA PHE A 125 4.50 -10.48 -1.58
C PHE A 125 4.77 -8.98 -1.52
N PHE A 126 3.90 -8.23 -0.84
CA PHE A 126 4.22 -6.89 -0.34
C PHE A 126 3.58 -6.67 1.03
N SER A 127 4.18 -5.82 1.85
CA SER A 127 3.68 -5.53 3.20
C SER A 127 3.51 -4.04 3.45
N ILE A 128 2.45 -3.69 4.16
CA ILE A 128 2.14 -2.37 4.67
C ILE A 128 2.03 -2.46 6.19
N LEU A 129 2.76 -1.64 6.91
CA LEU A 129 2.72 -1.58 8.36
C LEU A 129 1.92 -0.34 8.79
N LEU A 130 0.81 -0.56 9.49
CA LEU A 130 -0.07 0.46 10.03
C LEU A 130 0.29 0.71 11.50
N PHE A 131 0.52 1.96 11.88
CA PHE A 131 0.67 2.37 13.28
C PHE A 131 -0.48 3.29 13.67
N HIS A 132 -0.94 3.18 14.91
CA HIS A 132 -1.75 4.20 15.56
C HIS A 132 -0.85 4.96 16.54
N ALA A 133 -0.88 6.29 16.50
CA ALA A 133 -0.16 7.16 17.42
C ALA A 133 -1.00 7.47 18.67
#